data_AF-A0A0Q5KVF2-F1
#
_entry.id   AF-A0A0Q5KVF2-F1
#
_cell.length_a   1.000
_cell.length_b   1.000
_cell.length_c   1.000
_cell.angle_alpha   90.00
_cell.angle_beta   90.00
_cell.angle_gamma   90.00
#
_symmetry.space_group_name_H-M   'P 1'
#
loop_
_entity.id
_entity.type
_entity.pdbx_description
1 polymer ?
#
loop_
_entity_poly.entity_id
_entity_poly.type
_entity_poly.pdbx_seq_one_letter_code
_entity_poly.pdbx_strand_id
1 'polypeptide(L)'
;MGAADLLAFLRPRGGQEYRAVTCAQRGRGRASHLQETGAYLLTLRGDDLEATGPSGQTRTLSAGRFLEIFGSALFLPPEPTGRLTDLGPLFG
;
A
#
# COMPACT_ATOMS: atom_id res chain seq x y z
N MET A 1 -9.36 5.72 -1.76
CA MET A 1 -9.41 4.58 -2.71
C MET A 1 -9.40 3.27 -1.94
N GLY A 2 -9.91 2.17 -2.51
CA GLY A 2 -9.91 0.86 -1.87
C GLY A 2 -8.58 0.10 -2.05
N ALA A 3 -8.43 -1.03 -1.36
CA ALA A 3 -7.23 -1.87 -1.46
C ALA A 3 -6.99 -2.44 -2.87
N ALA A 4 -8.05 -2.85 -3.57
CA ALA A 4 -7.96 -3.35 -4.93
C ALA A 4 -7.49 -2.26 -5.91
N ASP A 5 -8.00 -1.03 -5.75
CA ASP A 5 -7.57 0.13 -6.54
C ASP A 5 -6.10 0.45 -6.29
N LEU A 6 -5.64 0.35 -5.03
CA LEU A 6 -4.26 0.59 -4.67
C LEU A 6 -3.32 -0.46 -5.29
N LEU A 7 -3.69 -1.75 -5.28
CA LEU A 7 -2.94 -2.79 -5.98
C LEU A 7 -2.90 -2.55 -7.50
N ALA A 8 -4.02 -2.18 -8.09
CA ALA A 8 -4.10 -1.84 -9.51
C ALA A 8 -3.22 -0.63 -9.85
N PHE A 9 -3.15 0.36 -8.95
CA PHE A 9 -2.24 1.49 -9.06
C PHE A 9 -0.76 1.05 -9.00
N LEU A 10 -0.38 0.19 -8.05
CA LEU A 10 1.02 -0.21 -7.87
C LEU A 10 1.54 -1.13 -8.98
N ARG A 11 0.69 -1.98 -9.57
CA ARG A 11 1.10 -2.98 -10.58
C ARG A 11 1.95 -2.45 -11.74
N PRO A 12 1.54 -1.38 -12.46
CA PRO A 12 2.35 -0.84 -13.55
C PRO A 12 3.60 -0.10 -13.08
N ARG A 13 3.77 0.13 -11.77
CA ARG A 13 4.84 0.92 -11.16
C ARG A 13 5.89 0.03 -10.47
N GLY A 14 6.08 -1.17 -11.01
CA GLY A 14 6.89 -2.22 -10.41
C GLY A 14 8.25 -1.72 -9.94
N GLY A 15 8.61 -2.04 -8.69
CA GLY A 15 9.90 -1.66 -8.09
C GLY A 15 9.99 -0.22 -7.56
N GLN A 16 9.00 0.64 -7.79
CA GLN A 16 8.93 1.95 -7.16
C GLN A 16 8.24 1.87 -5.79
N GLU A 17 8.82 2.52 -4.77
CA GLU A 17 8.24 2.58 -3.44
C GLU A 17 7.24 3.75 -3.33
N TYR A 18 6.10 3.47 -2.73
CA TYR A 18 5.03 4.42 -2.46
C TYR A 18 4.67 4.44 -0.98
N ARG A 19 4.43 5.63 -0.45
CA ARG A 19 3.79 5.83 0.84
C ARG A 19 2.27 5.76 0.66
N ALA A 20 1.62 4.85 1.38
CA ALA A 20 0.18 4.71 1.41
C ALA A 20 -0.34 4.92 2.84
N VAL A 21 -1.27 5.86 3.02
CA VAL A 21 -1.89 6.14 4.32
C VAL A 21 -3.26 5.48 4.38
N THR A 22 -3.44 4.56 5.32
CA THR A 22 -4.73 3.97 5.66
C THR A 22 -5.59 4.96 6.43
N CYS A 23 -6.89 4.92 6.19
CA CYS A 23 -7.88 5.73 6.87
C CYS A 23 -9.04 4.87 7.38
N ALA A 24 -9.61 5.29 8.51
CA ALA A 24 -10.91 4.82 8.99
C ALA A 24 -11.94 5.93 8.82
N GLN A 25 -13.14 5.56 8.38
CA GLN A 25 -14.28 6.46 8.43
C GLN A 25 -14.76 6.60 9.87
N ARG A 26 -14.78 7.83 10.38
CA ARG A 26 -15.25 8.18 11.73
C ARG A 26 -16.47 9.09 11.62
N GLY A 27 -17.28 9.11 12.67
CA GLY A 27 -18.53 9.87 12.70
C GLY A 27 -19.70 9.16 11.98
N ARG A 28 -20.87 9.80 11.99
CA ARG A 28 -22.10 9.30 11.35
C ARG A 28 -22.78 10.42 10.57
N GLY A 29 -23.43 10.07 9.46
CA GLY A 29 -24.18 11.01 8.63
C GLY A 29 -23.30 12.16 8.12
N ARG A 30 -23.80 13.40 8.22
CA ARG A 30 -23.12 14.60 7.70
C ARG A 30 -21.79 14.95 8.40
N ALA A 31 -21.52 14.37 9.57
CA ALA A 31 -20.26 14.57 10.30
C ALA A 31 -19.23 13.45 10.03
N SER A 32 -19.48 12.58 9.04
CA SER A 32 -18.51 11.54 8.68
C SER A 32 -17.25 12.17 8.09
N HIS A 33 -16.09 11.78 8.60
CA HIS A 33 -14.79 12.20 8.10
C HIS A 33 -13.82 11.02 8.03
N LEU A 34 -12.78 11.16 7.23
CA LEU A 34 -11.68 10.21 7.20
C LEU A 34 -10.66 10.60 8.27
N GLN A 35 -10.30 9.64 9.11
CA GLN A 35 -9.21 9.76 10.06
C GLN A 35 -8.07 8.85 9.61
N GLU A 36 -6.86 9.40 9.51
CA GLU A 36 -5.67 8.60 9.24
C GLU A 36 -5.39 7.62 10.39
N THR A 37 -5.08 6.37 10.04
CA THR A 37 -4.85 5.28 11.00
C THR A 37 -3.44 4.71 10.97
N GLY A 38 -2.71 4.91 9.87
CA GLY A 38 -1.34 4.43 9.75
C GLY A 38 -0.78 4.61 8.36
N ALA A 39 0.53 4.81 8.27
CA ALA A 39 1.26 4.90 7.00
C ALA A 39 2.07 3.63 6.74
N TYR A 40 2.10 3.21 5.49
CA TYR A 40 2.80 2.03 5.00
C TYR A 40 3.70 2.44 3.83
N LEU A 41 4.87 1.80 3.72
CA LEU A 41 5.69 1.86 2.53
C LEU A 41 5.45 0.60 1.72
N LEU A 42 5.02 0.76 0.48
CA LEU A 42 4.57 -0.32 -0.39
C LEU A 42 5.41 -0.34 -1.66
N THR A 43 5.90 -1.52 -2.00
CA THR A 43 6.56 -1.79 -3.28
C THR A 43 5.98 -3.07 -3.84
N LEU A 44 5.52 -3.04 -5.09
CA LEU A 44 4.99 -4.23 -5.77
C LEU A 44 5.97 -4.67 -6.87
N ARG A 45 6.25 -5.96 -6.97
CA ARG A 45 7.08 -6.58 -8.01
C ARG A 45 6.44 -7.88 -8.48
N GLY A 46 5.95 -7.89 -9.71
CA GLY A 46 5.11 -9.00 -10.17
C GLY A 46 3.90 -9.15 -9.24
N ASP A 47 3.82 -10.28 -8.54
CA ASP A 47 2.77 -10.56 -7.55
C ASP A 47 3.21 -10.42 -6.08
N ASP A 48 4.49 -10.10 -5.84
CA ASP A 48 5.07 -9.91 -4.51
C ASP A 48 4.99 -8.45 -4.08
N LEU A 49 4.22 -8.20 -3.01
CA LEU A 49 4.09 -6.89 -2.38
C LEU A 49 4.95 -6.85 -1.12
N GLU A 50 5.98 -6.02 -1.11
CA GLU A 50 6.68 -5.65 0.11
C GLU A 50 5.92 -4.52 0.81
N ALA A 51 5.52 -4.76 2.05
CA ALA A 51 4.80 -3.79 2.88
C ALA A 51 5.57 -3.57 4.19
N THR A 52 6.07 -2.35 4.38
CA THR A 52 6.64 -1.90 5.65
C THR A 52 5.58 -1.15 6.44
N GLY A 53 5.17 -1.70 7.58
CA GLY A 53 4.14 -1.12 8.43
C GLY A 53 4.66 -0.02 9.37
N PRO A 54 3.78 0.62 10.15
CA PRO A 54 4.14 1.68 11.11
C PRO A 54 5.18 1.28 12.16
N SER A 55 5.31 -0.02 12.45
CA SER A 55 6.35 -0.55 13.34
C SER A 55 7.75 -0.58 12.72
N GLY A 56 7.89 -0.26 11.43
CA GLY A 56 9.13 -0.40 10.67
C GLY A 56 9.42 -1.82 10.20
N GLN A 57 8.57 -2.81 10.52
CA GLN A 57 8.75 -4.18 10.05
C GLN A 57 8.23 -4.34 8.62
N THR A 58 9.11 -4.82 7.73
CA THR A 58 8.76 -5.21 6.35
C THR A 58 8.25 -6.65 6.31
N ARG A 59 7.20 -6.87 5.52
CA ARG A 59 6.66 -8.20 5.21
C ARG A 59 6.37 -8.30 3.72
N THR A 60 6.67 -9.45 3.13
CA THR A 60 6.24 -9.79 1.77
C THR A 60 4.87 -10.44 1.83
N LEU A 61 3.95 -9.94 1.02
CA LEU A 61 2.57 -10.38 0.92
C LEU A 61 2.25 -10.69 -0.55
N SER A 62 1.45 -11.73 -0.79
CA SER A 62 0.79 -11.85 -2.09
C SER A 62 -0.31 -10.81 -2.22
N ALA A 63 -0.71 -10.49 -3.46
CA ALA A 63 -1.87 -9.64 -3.73
C ALA A 63 -3.14 -10.13 -3.00
N GLY A 64 -3.38 -11.45 -2.97
CA GLY A 64 -4.51 -12.03 -2.25
C GLY A 64 -4.44 -11.77 -0.75
N ARG A 65 -3.26 -12.00 -0.13
CA ARG A 65 -3.08 -11.76 1.31
C ARG A 65 -3.21 -10.29 1.67
N PHE A 66 -2.76 -9.39 0.80
CA PHE A 66 -2.98 -7.95 0.97
C PHE A 66 -4.47 -7.59 0.99
N LEU A 67 -5.25 -8.14 0.06
CA LEU A 67 -6.70 -7.91 0.01
C LEU A 67 -7.43 -8.52 1.21
N GLU A 68 -6.99 -9.66 1.74
CA GLU A 68 -7.54 -10.21 2.98
C GLU A 68 -7.33 -9.28 4.18
N ILE A 69 -6.15 -8.65 4.28
CA ILE A 69 -5.80 -7.77 5.42
C ILE A 69 -6.46 -6.39 5.27
N PHE A 70 -6.45 -5.82 4.07
CA PHE A 70 -6.84 -4.43 3.81
C PHE A 70 -8.13 -4.28 2.99
N GLY A 71 -8.87 -5.36 2.70
CA GLY A 71 -10.00 -5.34 1.77
C GLY A 71 -11.10 -4.33 2.12
N SER A 72 -11.28 -4.00 3.41
CA SER A 72 -12.22 -2.98 3.88
C SER A 72 -11.57 -1.62 4.20
N ALA A 73 -10.26 -1.50 4.05
CA ALA A 73 -9.53 -0.27 4.34
C ALA A 73 -9.69 0.75 3.21
N LEU A 74 -9.68 2.02 3.59
CA LEU A 74 -9.55 3.13 2.67
C LEU A 74 -8.13 3.67 2.74
N PHE A 75 -7.65 4.15 1.60
CA PHE A 75 -6.35 4.79 1.49
C PHE A 75 -6.49 6.20 0.91
N LEU A 76 -5.67 7.13 1.40
CA LEU A 76 -5.38 8.37 0.69
C LEU A 76 -4.66 8.06 -0.63
N PRO A 77 -4.64 8.99 -1.61
CA PRO A 77 -3.82 8.83 -2.80
C PRO A 77 -2.36 8.53 -2.42
N PRO A 78 -1.75 7.47 -2.97
CA PRO A 78 -0.38 7.09 -2.63
C PRO A 78 0.63 8.11 -3.17
N GLU A 79 1.66 8.39 -2.38
CA GLU A 79 2.70 9.35 -2.70
C GLU A 79 4.01 8.62 -3.03
N PRO A 80 4.70 8.94 -4.13
CA PRO A 80 6.00 8.34 -4.42
C PRO A 80 7.03 8.80 -3.37
N THR A 81 7.83 7.88 -2.84
CA THR A 81 8.89 8.25 -1.89
C THR A 81 10.19 8.71 -2.57
N GLY A 82 10.29 8.47 -3.88
CA GLY A 82 11.51 8.66 -4.65
C GLY A 82 12.48 7.49 -4.56
N ARG A 83 12.22 6.47 -3.73
CA ARG A 83 13.05 5.26 -3.68
C ARG A 83 12.62 4.29 -4.78
N LEU A 84 13.61 3.88 -5.57
CA LEU A 84 13.53 2.70 -6.40
C LEU A 84 14.19 1.57 -5.63
N THR A 85 13.46 0.48 -5.46
CA THR A 85 14.04 -0.72 -4.86
C THR A 85 14.94 -1.37 -5.90
N ASP A 86 16.13 -1.82 -5.51
CA ASP A 86 17.17 -2.24 -6.45
C ASP A 86 16.72 -3.46 -7.27
N LEU A 87 16.97 -3.41 -8.57
CA LEU A 87 16.70 -4.52 -9.48
C LEU A 87 17.52 -5.69 -8.94
N GLY A 88 16.87 -6.80 -8.56
CA GLY A 88 17.61 -8.04 -8.33
C GLY A 88 18.54 -8.30 -9.51
N PRO A 89 19.65 -9.02 -9.33
CA PRO A 89 20.74 -9.08 -10.31
C PRO A 89 20.20 -9.23 -11.74
N LEU A 90 20.62 -8.33 -12.63
CA LEU A 90 20.11 -8.18 -14.00
C LEU A 90 20.37 -9.39 -14.90
N PHE A 91 21.00 -10.44 -14.38
CA PHE A 91 21.31 -11.68 -15.09
C PHE A 91 21.11 -12.87 -14.14
N GLY A 92 20.19 -13.75 -14.53
CA GLY A 92 20.05 -15.12 -14.06
C GLY A 92 20.01 -16.05 -15.26
#